data_AF-A0A535PU25-F1
#
_entry.id   AF-A0A535PU25-F1
#
_cell.length_a   1.000
_cell.length_b   1.000
_cell.length_c   1.000
_cell.angle_alpha   90.00
_cell.angle_beta   90.00
_cell.angle_gamma   90.00
#
_symmetry.space_group_name_H-M   'P 1'
#
loop_
_entity.id
_entity.type
_entity.pdbx_description
1 polymer ?
#
loop_
_entity_poly.entity_id
_entity_poly.type
_entity_poly.pdbx_seq_one_letter_code
_entity_poly.pdbx_strand_id
1 'polypeptide(L)'
;MGQKDNHVMEKEQRREAKQHLVVLMHQGISWKEARATVGVHISRSTAYRWVQGVQSRGEAALLDRRHGHPTKLREAVLQWLVARLSRQSTDAKP
;
A
#
# COMPACT_ATOMS: atom_id res chain seq x y z
N MET A 1 10.12 -20.07 -16.71
CA MET A 1 10.44 -18.63 -16.65
C MET A 1 9.18 -17.88 -16.24
N GLY A 2 9.18 -17.25 -15.07
CA GLY A 2 8.06 -16.48 -14.55
C GLY A 2 8.63 -15.38 -13.68
N GLN A 3 9.11 -14.34 -14.35
CA GLN A 3 9.73 -13.17 -13.74
C GLN A 3 8.68 -12.52 -12.84
N LYS A 4 8.75 -12.81 -11.54
CA LYS A 4 8.01 -12.08 -10.52
C LYS A 4 8.71 -10.74 -10.39
N ASP A 5 8.34 -9.80 -11.25
CA ASP A 5 8.63 -8.39 -11.07
C ASP A 5 7.90 -7.93 -9.81
N ASN A 6 8.48 -8.30 -8.67
CA ASN A 6 8.16 -7.77 -7.37
C ASN A 6 8.84 -6.39 -7.33
N HIS A 7 8.37 -5.50 -8.22
CA HIS A 7 8.75 -4.11 -8.21
C HIS A 7 8.27 -3.57 -6.88
N VAL A 8 9.21 -3.35 -5.97
CA VAL A 8 8.96 -2.63 -4.73
C VAL A 8 8.69 -1.18 -5.15
N MET A 9 7.50 -0.95 -5.71
CA MET A 9 6.96 0.38 -5.92
C MET A 9 6.99 1.07 -4.56
N GLU A 10 7.70 2.18 -4.52
CA GLU A 10 7.76 3.02 -3.33
C GLU A 10 6.35 3.37 -2.88
N LYS A 11 6.11 3.43 -1.56
CA LYS A 11 4.74 3.58 -1.01
C LYS A 11 4.01 4.79 -1.60
N GLU A 12 4.75 5.85 -1.91
CA GLU A 12 4.23 7.07 -2.51
C GLU A 12 3.82 6.86 -3.97
N GLN A 13 4.67 6.24 -4.80
CA GLN A 13 4.34 5.92 -6.19
C GLN A 13 3.09 5.02 -6.28
N ARG A 14 2.93 4.10 -5.31
CA ARG A 14 1.73 3.27 -5.22
C ARG A 14 0.49 4.07 -4.83
N ARG A 15 0.64 5.14 -4.05
CA ARG A 15 -0.46 6.03 -3.65
C ARG A 15 -0.89 6.91 -4.82
N GLU A 16 0.05 7.51 -5.52
CA GLU A 16 -0.21 8.31 -6.72
C GLU A 16 -0.91 7.47 -7.80
N ALA A 17 -0.43 6.26 -8.04
CA ALA A 17 -1.06 5.32 -8.95
C ALA A 17 -2.52 5.01 -8.56
N LYS A 18 -2.80 4.81 -7.27
CA LYS A 18 -4.18 4.62 -6.78
C LYS A 18 -5.07 5.84 -7.04
N GLN A 19 -4.58 7.04 -6.74
CA GLN A 19 -5.31 8.28 -6.97
C GLN A 19 -5.62 8.46 -8.45
N HIS A 20 -4.62 8.30 -9.31
CA HIS A 20 -4.78 8.44 -10.75
C HIS A 20 -5.79 7.42 -11.31
N LEU A 21 -5.74 6.17 -10.86
CA LEU A 21 -6.70 5.15 -11.27
C LEU A 21 -8.14 5.51 -10.90
N VAL A 22 -8.35 6.05 -9.69
CA VAL A 22 -9.69 6.47 -9.24
C VAL A 22 -10.19 7.66 -10.04
N VAL A 23 -9.34 8.64 -10.34
CA VAL A 23 -9.69 9.79 -11.19
C VAL A 23 -10.15 9.33 -12.57
N LEU A 24 -9.39 8.44 -13.23
CA LEU A 24 -9.76 7.90 -14.55
C LEU A 24 -11.11 7.18 -14.50
N MET A 25 -11.34 6.36 -13.47
CA MET A 25 -12.61 5.65 -13.32
C MET A 25 -13.80 6.59 -13.03
N HIS A 26 -13.57 7.71 -12.34
CA HIS A 26 -14.59 8.74 -12.15
C HIS A 26 -14.92 9.49 -13.44
N GLN A 27 -13.96 9.62 -14.35
CA GLN A 27 -14.15 10.20 -15.68
C GLN A 27 -14.86 9.24 -16.66
N GLY A 28 -15.28 8.06 -16.21
CA GLY A 28 -16.00 7.08 -17.03
C GLY A 28 -15.10 6.09 -17.75
N ILE A 29 -13.78 6.15 -17.56
CA ILE A 29 -12.83 5.19 -18.15
C ILE A 29 -13.02 3.82 -17.49
N SER A 30 -13.01 2.76 -18.29
CA SER A 30 -13.18 1.41 -17.77
C SER A 30 -12.01 1.01 -16.86
N TRP A 31 -12.26 0.13 -15.89
CA TRP A 31 -11.21 -0.33 -14.97
C TRP A 31 -10.00 -0.94 -15.71
N LYS A 32 -10.24 -1.60 -16.86
CA LYS A 32 -9.22 -2.31 -17.63
C LYS A 32 -8.27 -1.32 -18.30
N GLU A 33 -8.82 -0.24 -18.86
CA GLU A 33 -8.07 0.84 -19.49
C GLU A 33 -7.34 1.68 -18.44
N ALA A 34 -8.04 2.12 -17.38
CA ALA A 34 -7.43 2.88 -16.29
C ALA A 34 -6.24 2.14 -15.67
N ARG A 35 -6.36 0.82 -15.50
CA ARG A 35 -5.28 -0.04 -15.04
C ARG A 35 -4.07 -0.05 -15.98
N ALA A 36 -4.32 -0.13 -17.29
CA ALA A 36 -3.26 -0.11 -18.29
C ALA A 36 -2.55 1.24 -18.33
N THR A 37 -3.29 2.35 -18.24
CA THR A 37 -2.74 3.72 -18.18
C THR A 37 -1.83 3.93 -16.98
N VAL A 38 -2.22 3.40 -15.82
CA VAL A 38 -1.50 3.58 -14.55
C VAL A 38 -0.38 2.55 -14.37
N GLY A 39 -0.33 1.50 -15.18
CA GLY A 39 0.71 0.46 -15.11
C GLY A 39 0.64 -0.43 -13.86
N VAL A 40 -0.51 -0.48 -13.17
CA VAL A 40 -0.67 -1.28 -11.93
C VAL A 40 -1.39 -2.59 -12.20
N HIS A 41 -0.86 -3.72 -11.72
CA HIS A 41 -1.56 -4.99 -11.86
C HIS A 41 -2.54 -5.24 -10.69
N ILE A 42 -3.78 -4.74 -10.80
CA ILE A 42 -4.84 -4.93 -9.81
C ILE A 42 -6.07 -5.64 -10.36
N SER A 43 -6.85 -6.23 -9.46
CA SER A 43 -8.14 -6.84 -9.79
C SER A 43 -9.24 -5.79 -9.95
N ARG A 44 -10.27 -6.13 -10.75
CA ARG A 44 -11.50 -5.33 -10.88
C ARG A 44 -12.12 -5.00 -9.52
N SER A 45 -12.25 -6.00 -8.64
CA SER A 45 -12.84 -5.82 -7.31
C SER A 45 -12.08 -4.83 -6.44
N THR A 46 -10.75 -4.77 -6.56
CA THR A 46 -9.90 -3.81 -5.84
C THR A 46 -10.11 -2.39 -6.37
N ALA A 47 -10.14 -2.23 -7.70
CA ALA A 47 -10.37 -0.95 -8.36
C ALA A 47 -11.72 -0.33 -7.95
N TYR A 48 -12.80 -1.09 -8.04
CA TYR A 48 -14.12 -0.61 -7.61
C TYR A 48 -14.20 -0.34 -6.10
N ARG A 49 -13.49 -1.11 -5.26
CA ARG A 49 -13.42 -0.84 -3.82
C ARG A 49 -12.77 0.51 -3.52
N TRP A 50 -11.75 0.91 -4.29
CA TRP A 50 -11.13 2.23 -4.13
C TRP A 50 -12.07 3.35 -4.54
N VAL A 51 -12.74 3.23 -5.69
CA VAL A 51 -13.74 4.21 -6.14
C VAL A 51 -14.85 4.36 -5.09
N GLN A 52 -15.42 3.25 -4.60
CA GLN A 52 -16.43 3.27 -3.54
C GLN A 52 -15.90 3.85 -2.22
N GLY A 53 -14.65 3.56 -1.89
CA GLY A 53 -13.97 4.14 -0.73
C GLY A 53 -13.85 5.66 -0.84
N VAL A 54 -13.46 6.17 -2.00
CA VAL A 54 -13.31 7.61 -2.24
C VAL A 54 -14.66 8.32 -2.27
N GLN A 55 -15.69 7.72 -2.85
CA GLN A 55 -17.05 8.26 -2.83
C GLN A 55 -17.62 8.39 -1.40
N SER A 56 -17.29 7.46 -0.51
CA SER A 56 -17.82 7.44 0.86
C SER A 56 -16.99 8.23 1.88
N ARG A 57 -15.67 8.29 1.71
CA ARG A 57 -14.73 8.80 2.73
C ARG A 57 -13.68 9.77 2.18
N GLY A 58 -13.80 10.17 0.92
CA GLY A 58 -12.82 11.00 0.22
C GLY A 58 -11.48 10.29 0.02
N GLU A 59 -10.45 11.07 -0.34
CA GLU A 59 -9.12 10.55 -0.66
C GLU A 59 -8.44 9.79 0.49
N ALA A 60 -8.84 10.04 1.74
CA ALA A 60 -8.37 9.32 2.91
C ALA A 60 -8.62 7.79 2.84
N ALA A 61 -9.54 7.35 1.98
CA ALA A 61 -9.78 5.93 1.71
C ALA A 61 -8.64 5.23 0.93
N LEU A 62 -7.78 6.00 0.26
CA LEU A 62 -6.66 5.47 -0.52
C LEU A 62 -5.41 5.21 0.32
N LEU A 63 -5.37 5.76 1.53
CA LEU A 63 -4.33 5.51 2.52
C LEU A 63 -4.30 4.02 2.86
N ASP A 64 -3.11 3.41 2.79
CA ASP A 64 -2.94 2.00 3.10
C ASP A 64 -3.10 1.76 4.61
N ARG A 65 -4.30 1.36 5.04
CA ARG A 65 -4.56 1.00 6.43
C ARG A 65 -4.04 -0.39 6.82
N ARG A 66 -3.29 -1.08 5.96
CA ARG A 66 -2.64 -2.36 6.29
C ARG A 66 -1.38 -2.18 7.13
N HIS A 67 -1.37 -1.20 8.01
CA HIS A 67 -0.55 -1.25 9.21
C HIS A 67 -1.21 -2.33 10.06
N GLY A 68 -0.55 -3.48 10.25
CA GLY A 68 -1.11 -4.62 10.97
C GLY A 68 -1.82 -4.16 12.23
N HIS A 69 -2.99 -4.74 12.53
CA HIS A 69 -3.74 -4.41 13.74
C HIS A 69 -2.78 -4.49 14.93
N PRO A 70 -2.72 -3.51 15.85
CA PRO A 70 -1.78 -3.54 16.98
C PRO A 70 -1.92 -4.82 17.80
N THR A 71 -3.10 -5.43 17.82
CA THR A 71 -3.36 -6.77 18.39
C THR A 71 -2.46 -7.89 17.85
N LYS A 72 -1.96 -7.76 16.62
CA LYS A 72 -1.08 -8.75 15.97
C LYS A 72 0.35 -8.72 16.53
N LEU A 73 0.71 -7.70 17.30
CA LEU A 73 1.99 -7.61 17.99
C LEU A 73 1.74 -7.28 19.45
N ARG A 74 1.96 -8.26 20.33
CA ARG A 74 1.86 -8.01 21.78
C ARG A 74 2.90 -6.97 22.18
N GLU A 75 2.50 -6.02 23.03
CA GLU A 75 3.38 -4.94 23.51
C GLU A 75 4.74 -5.46 24.01
N ALA A 76 4.73 -6.54 24.79
CA ALA A 76 5.94 -7.18 25.30
C ALA A 76 6.92 -7.64 24.19
N VAL A 77 6.40 -8.10 23.05
CA VAL A 77 7.22 -8.54 21.91
C VAL A 77 7.79 -7.34 21.17
N LEU A 78 7.01 -6.26 21.04
CA LEU A 78 7.50 -4.99 20.48
C LEU A 78 8.65 -4.41 21.33
N GLN A 79 8.46 -4.34 22.65
CA GLN A 79 9.46 -3.84 23.59
C GLN A 79 10.74 -4.69 23.54
N TRP A 80 10.62 -6.01 23.48
CA TRP A 80 11.77 -6.91 23.32
C TRP A 80 12.53 -6.66 22.00
N LEU A 81 11.81 -6.50 20.89
CA LEU A 81 12.39 -6.20 19.57
C LEU A 81 13.15 -4.86 19.58
N VAL A 82 12.54 -3.81 20.12
CA VAL A 82 13.16 -2.48 20.24
C VAL A 82 14.43 -2.58 21.08
N ALA A 83 14.37 -3.17 22.27
CA ALA A 83 15.52 -3.33 23.15
C ALA A 83 16.68 -4.11 22.48
N ARG A 84 16.35 -5.17 21.73
CA ARG A 84 17.34 -6.00 21.03
C ARG A 84 17.97 -5.26 19.84
N LEU A 85 17.20 -4.47 19.11
CA LEU A 85 17.72 -3.71 17.97
C LEU A 85 18.57 -2.52 18.43
N SER A 86 18.14 -1.80 19.47
CA SER A 86 18.92 -0.71 20.07
C SER A 86 20.26 -1.18 20.64
N ARG A 87 20.32 -2.40 21.18
CA ARG A 87 21.57 -3.02 21.66
C ARG A 87 22.51 -3.44 20.53
N GLN A 88 21.98 -3.86 19.38
CA GLN A 88 22.80 -4.17 18.21
C GLN A 88 23.32 -2.92 17.51
N SER A 89 22.63 -1.78 17.63
CA SER A 89 23.11 -0.49 17.10
C SER A 89 24.30 0.07 17.89
N THR A 90 24.50 -0.38 19.14
CA THR A 90 25.67 -0.02 19.95
C THR A 90 26.88 -0.95 19.75
N ASP A 91 26.70 -2.08 19.05
CA ASP A 91 27.78 -3.02 18.71
C ASP A 91 28.32 -2.85 17.28
N ALA A 92 27.93 -1.77 16.58
CA ALA A 92 28.53 -1.39 15.31
C ALA A 92 29.57 -0.29 15.53
N LYS A 93 30.84 -0.70 15.69
CA LYS A 93 32.10 -0.11 15.16
C LYS A 93 33.23 -0.18 16.22
N PRO A 94 34.49 -0.56 15.90
CA PRO A 94 35.31 -0.21 14.72
C PRO A 94 35.18 -1.07 13.46
#